data_AF-A0A7X5ZP78-F1
#
_entry.id   AF-A0A7X5ZP78-F1
#
_cell.length_a   1.000
_cell.length_b   1.000
_cell.length_c   1.000
_cell.angle_alpha   90.00
_cell.angle_beta   90.00
_cell.angle_gamma   90.00
#
_symmetry.space_group_name_H-M   'P 1'
#
loop_
_entity.id
_entity.type
_entity.pdbx_description
1 polymer ?
#
loop_
_entity_poly.entity_id
_entity_poly.type
_entity_poly.pdbx_seq_one_letter_code
_entity_poly.pdbx_strand_id
1 'polypeptide(L)'
;MASHRDIAARFAQEAGKLNAQLLRARSGNVLVSPFDDRDLCSYGTHFVLARIMLDEHGHRSWWLLNGDTYSVSTSGHQRLVREECGKTVLPVLIVPFSCLREARIDRDTITPIDIQDESFETVTHYAHEWDSVPEHAHYSARLLPDGRYEWHTYRHWLGASLFRAAYTVREAGEYRTRTAYFLSAFDEQETRPHYFLCELPHGAAPASVGEAFEALKPPEVKRAETDGLTCTRQGDVFAVPTTLTTRQVSRLAHKRQRGVHVLHLSHTATEVAVTDDGTTYARGILRHAPPGHGRQPEHKRQPMGDRKTWHRLVKNTVPLDERGDSRAWSRGGNVD
;
A
#
# COMPACT_ATOMS: atom_id res chain seq x y z
N MET A 1 -9.00 33.26 -16.26
CA MET A 1 -9.41 32.06 -15.51
C MET A 1 -8.30 31.73 -14.54
N ALA A 2 -8.63 31.33 -13.30
CA ALA A 2 -7.62 30.86 -12.35
C ALA A 2 -6.96 29.58 -12.88
N SER A 3 -5.66 29.43 -12.72
CA SER A 3 -4.95 28.20 -13.07
C SER A 3 -5.30 27.06 -12.09
N HIS A 4 -5.03 25.81 -12.45
CA HIS A 4 -5.22 24.68 -11.52
C HIS A 4 -4.40 24.85 -10.24
N ARG A 5 -3.19 25.42 -10.35
CA ARG A 5 -2.34 25.74 -9.19
C ARG A 5 -2.97 26.83 -8.32
N ASP A 6 -3.55 27.88 -8.90
CA ASP A 6 -4.23 28.93 -8.12
C ASP A 6 -5.41 28.38 -7.32
N ILE A 7 -6.17 27.44 -7.92
CA ILE A 7 -7.29 26.78 -7.26
C ILE A 7 -6.79 25.90 -6.10
N ALA A 8 -5.77 25.07 -6.34
CA ALA A 8 -5.17 24.21 -5.32
C ALA A 8 -4.54 25.04 -4.17
N ALA A 9 -3.78 26.09 -4.50
CA ALA A 9 -3.14 26.97 -3.52
C ALA A 9 -4.18 27.69 -2.66
N ARG A 10 -5.24 28.21 -3.28
CA ARG A 10 -6.31 28.86 -2.52
C ARG A 10 -7.09 27.86 -1.66
N PHE A 11 -7.37 26.66 -2.17
CA PHE A 11 -7.97 25.59 -1.37
C PHE A 11 -7.11 25.28 -0.13
N ALA A 12 -5.80 25.12 -0.31
CA ALA A 12 -4.85 24.89 0.76
C ALA A 12 -4.79 26.04 1.78
N GLN A 13 -4.80 27.30 1.31
CA GLN A 13 -4.81 28.49 2.16
C GLN A 13 -6.07 28.65 3.01
N GLU A 14 -7.20 28.04 2.63
CA GLU A 14 -8.43 28.09 3.41
C GLU A 14 -8.46 27.10 4.59
N ALA A 15 -7.42 26.27 4.72
CA ALA A 15 -7.29 25.34 5.83
C ALA A 15 -6.93 26.03 7.14
N GLY A 16 -7.42 25.49 8.26
CA GLY A 16 -7.27 26.11 9.58
C GLY A 16 -8.11 27.38 9.82
N LYS A 17 -8.83 27.90 8.81
CA LYS A 17 -9.70 29.07 8.96
C LYS A 17 -11.09 28.66 9.44
N LEU A 18 -11.60 29.34 10.47
CA LEU A 18 -12.95 29.16 10.98
C LEU A 18 -14.04 29.49 9.93
N ASN A 19 -13.79 30.52 9.10
CA ASN A 19 -14.71 31.03 8.08
C ASN A 19 -14.08 30.94 6.69
N ALA A 20 -13.71 29.73 6.28
CA ALA A 20 -13.07 29.50 5.01
C ALA A 20 -13.90 29.97 3.81
N GLN A 21 -13.30 30.77 2.93
CA GLN A 21 -13.88 31.29 1.70
C GLN A 21 -13.39 30.50 0.49
N LEU A 22 -13.87 29.26 0.41
CA LEU A 22 -13.52 28.36 -0.69
C LEU A 22 -14.06 28.88 -2.02
N LEU A 23 -13.19 28.91 -3.02
CA LEU A 23 -13.59 29.25 -4.38
C LEU A 23 -14.54 28.19 -4.94
N ARG A 24 -15.79 28.57 -5.12
CA ARG A 24 -16.73 27.80 -5.96
C ARG A 24 -16.48 28.11 -7.43
N ALA A 25 -15.34 27.67 -7.95
CA ALA A 25 -15.09 27.71 -9.39
C ALA A 25 -16.11 26.78 -10.07
N ARG A 26 -17.02 27.35 -10.87
CA ARG A 26 -18.07 26.59 -11.59
C ARG A 26 -17.56 25.95 -12.90
N SER A 27 -16.30 26.19 -13.26
CA SER A 27 -15.67 25.67 -14.48
C SER A 27 -14.17 25.47 -14.26
N GLY A 28 -13.59 24.46 -14.92
CA GLY A 28 -12.18 24.07 -14.80
C GLY A 28 -12.01 22.58 -14.53
N ASN A 29 -10.80 22.06 -14.77
CA ASN A 29 -10.50 20.64 -14.52
C ASN A 29 -10.13 20.36 -13.06
N VAL A 30 -9.88 21.38 -12.25
CA VAL A 30 -9.71 21.27 -10.79
C VAL A 30 -10.73 22.20 -10.15
N LEU A 31 -11.56 21.68 -9.24
CA LEU A 31 -12.62 22.46 -8.59
C LEU A 31 -12.93 21.97 -7.18
N VAL A 32 -13.44 22.88 -6.34
CA VAL A 32 -14.08 22.51 -5.06
C VAL A 32 -15.43 21.88 -5.37
N SER A 33 -15.70 20.71 -4.81
CA SER A 33 -16.94 19.98 -5.05
C SER A 33 -18.16 20.84 -4.65
N PRO A 34 -19.21 20.89 -5.49
CA PRO A 34 -20.44 21.59 -5.15
C PRO A 34 -21.29 20.86 -4.10
N PHE A 35 -20.96 19.59 -3.80
CA PHE A 35 -21.70 18.74 -2.87
C PHE A 35 -21.10 18.71 -1.47
N ASP A 36 -19.78 18.87 -1.36
CA ASP A 36 -19.04 18.93 -0.10
C ASP A 36 -17.87 19.88 -0.32
N ASP A 37 -17.89 21.04 0.31
CA ASP A 37 -16.86 22.05 0.11
C ASP A 37 -15.50 21.61 0.68
N ARG A 38 -15.48 20.50 1.44
CA ARG A 38 -14.24 19.90 1.92
C ARG A 38 -13.50 19.11 0.85
N ASP A 39 -14.12 18.79 -0.28
CA ASP A 39 -13.51 18.00 -1.35
C ASP A 39 -12.98 18.88 -2.48
N LEU A 40 -11.71 18.66 -2.86
CA LEU A 40 -11.11 19.18 -4.08
C LEU A 40 -11.03 18.05 -5.11
N CYS A 41 -11.59 18.27 -6.30
CA CYS A 41 -11.74 17.24 -7.31
C CYS A 41 -11.06 17.59 -8.64
N SER A 42 -10.75 16.55 -9.42
CA SER A 42 -10.28 16.62 -10.81
C SER A 42 -11.41 16.21 -11.78
N TYR A 43 -11.51 16.87 -12.94
CA TYR A 43 -12.44 16.55 -14.03
C TYR A 43 -13.90 16.30 -13.58
N GLY A 44 -14.46 17.18 -12.75
CA GLY A 44 -15.81 17.01 -12.18
C GLY A 44 -15.75 16.51 -10.74
N THR A 45 -16.79 15.83 -10.26
CA THR A 45 -16.94 15.46 -8.84
C THR A 45 -16.56 14.02 -8.50
N HIS A 46 -16.13 13.24 -9.48
CA HIS A 46 -15.89 11.80 -9.32
C HIS A 46 -14.43 11.44 -9.00
N PHE A 47 -13.47 12.33 -9.28
CA PHE A 47 -12.07 12.15 -8.90
C PHE A 47 -11.69 13.11 -7.77
N VAL A 48 -11.95 12.71 -6.52
CA VAL A 48 -11.49 13.50 -5.37
C VAL A 48 -9.97 13.38 -5.26
N LEU A 49 -9.28 14.52 -5.25
CA LEU A 49 -7.82 14.63 -5.10
C LEU A 49 -7.43 14.81 -3.63
N ALA A 50 -8.20 15.62 -2.91
CA ALA A 50 -7.97 15.94 -1.51
C ALA A 50 -9.30 16.18 -0.80
N ARG A 51 -9.32 15.87 0.49
CA ARG A 51 -10.35 16.28 1.43
C ARG A 51 -9.71 17.01 2.60
N ILE A 52 -10.28 18.16 2.99
CA ILE A 52 -9.92 18.77 4.26
C ILE A 52 -10.75 18.14 5.39
N MET A 53 -10.04 17.67 6.40
CA MET A 53 -10.63 16.90 7.47
C MET A 53 -10.89 17.77 8.69
N LEU A 54 -11.90 17.37 9.47
CA LEU A 54 -12.32 18.11 10.65
C LEU A 54 -11.74 17.46 11.91
N ASP A 55 -11.39 18.27 12.91
CA ASP A 55 -11.12 17.78 14.26
C ASP A 55 -12.44 17.51 15.02
N GLU A 56 -12.32 17.09 16.28
CA GLU A 56 -13.46 16.84 17.18
C GLU A 56 -14.32 18.08 17.47
N HIS A 57 -13.79 19.28 17.21
CA HIS A 57 -14.49 20.56 17.35
C HIS A 57 -15.08 21.06 16.02
N GLY A 58 -14.92 20.29 14.93
CA GLY A 58 -15.38 20.67 13.60
C GLY A 58 -14.46 21.63 12.85
N HIS A 59 -13.24 21.89 13.34
CA HIS A 59 -12.27 22.73 12.65
C HIS A 59 -11.48 21.96 11.61
N ARG A 60 -11.17 22.64 10.52
CA ARG A 60 -10.35 22.15 9.41
C ARG A 60 -8.89 21.98 9.84
N SER A 61 -8.49 20.77 10.18
CA SER A 61 -7.28 20.52 10.99
C SER A 61 -6.20 19.68 10.30
N TRP A 62 -6.52 18.92 9.26
CA TRP A 62 -5.55 18.11 8.51
C TRP A 62 -6.07 17.74 7.12
N TRP A 63 -5.20 17.18 6.27
CA TRP A 63 -5.50 16.81 4.89
C TRP A 63 -5.56 15.30 4.71
N LEU A 64 -6.60 14.83 4.04
CA LEU A 64 -6.68 13.48 3.50
C LEU A 64 -6.48 13.55 1.98
N LEU A 65 -5.33 13.11 1.48
CA LEU A 65 -5.00 13.12 0.06
C LEU A 65 -5.20 11.76 -0.57
N ASN A 66 -5.64 11.76 -1.83
CA ASN A 66 -5.82 10.54 -2.60
C ASN A 66 -4.49 10.03 -3.16
N GLY A 67 -4.09 8.84 -2.71
CA GLY A 67 -2.88 8.14 -3.17
C GLY A 67 -3.06 7.24 -4.41
N ASP A 68 -4.26 7.16 -5.01
CA ASP A 68 -4.47 6.41 -6.25
C ASP A 68 -3.67 7.04 -7.42
N THR A 69 -3.09 6.25 -8.32
CA THR A 69 -2.60 6.76 -9.62
C THR A 69 -3.73 6.77 -10.64
N TYR A 70 -3.79 7.82 -11.47
CA TYR A 70 -4.76 7.97 -12.54
C TYR A 70 -4.08 8.27 -13.89
N SER A 71 -4.79 8.90 -14.83
CA SER A 71 -4.20 9.40 -16.08
C SER A 71 -3.08 10.41 -15.83
N VAL A 72 -2.17 10.60 -16.80
CA VAL A 72 -1.07 11.58 -16.75
C VAL A 72 -1.54 12.97 -16.29
N SER A 73 -2.69 13.43 -16.79
CA SER A 73 -3.24 14.74 -16.41
C SER A 73 -3.76 14.78 -14.98
N THR A 74 -4.37 13.70 -14.49
CA THR A 74 -4.89 13.61 -13.12
C THR A 74 -3.75 13.47 -12.11
N SER A 75 -2.71 12.67 -12.40
CA SER A 75 -1.48 12.64 -11.61
C SER A 75 -0.81 14.01 -11.56
N GLY A 76 -0.84 14.77 -12.66
CA GLY A 76 -0.40 16.18 -12.67
C GLY A 76 -1.18 17.06 -11.69
N HIS A 77 -2.51 16.89 -11.60
CA HIS A 77 -3.33 17.61 -10.64
C HIS A 77 -3.07 17.14 -9.20
N GLN A 78 -2.91 15.83 -8.96
CA GLN A 78 -2.57 15.29 -7.64
C GLN A 78 -1.25 15.85 -7.12
N ARG A 79 -0.21 15.87 -7.97
CA ARG A 79 1.07 16.48 -7.64
C ARG A 79 0.92 17.95 -7.23
N LEU A 80 0.17 18.74 -8.00
CA LEU A 80 -0.07 20.15 -7.67
C LEU A 80 -0.80 20.29 -6.32
N VAL A 81 -1.85 19.52 -6.10
CA VAL A 81 -2.62 19.57 -4.85
C VAL A 81 -1.76 19.15 -3.66
N ARG A 82 -0.94 18.12 -3.82
CA ARG A 82 -0.02 17.64 -2.79
C ARG A 82 1.04 18.70 -2.45
N GLU A 83 1.67 19.30 -3.47
CA GLU A 83 2.63 20.38 -3.31
C GLU A 83 2.01 21.58 -2.55
N GLU A 84 0.78 21.97 -2.85
CA GLU A 84 0.13 23.10 -2.18
C GLU A 84 -0.33 22.76 -0.75
N CYS A 85 -0.86 21.55 -0.50
CA CYS A 85 -1.21 21.11 0.85
C CYS A 85 0.02 20.96 1.75
N GLY A 86 1.13 20.46 1.21
CA GLY A 86 2.40 20.29 1.93
C GLY A 86 3.09 21.62 2.32
N LYS A 87 2.69 22.75 1.72
CA LYS A 87 3.13 24.09 2.16
C LYS A 87 2.40 24.57 3.42
N THR A 88 1.31 23.91 3.82
CA THR A 88 0.59 24.24 5.05
C THR A 88 1.28 23.60 6.25
N VAL A 89 1.03 24.13 7.45
CA VAL A 89 1.52 23.51 8.71
C VAL A 89 0.64 22.35 9.19
N LEU A 90 -0.37 21.97 8.41
CA LEU A 90 -1.32 20.94 8.79
C LEU A 90 -0.80 19.55 8.41
N PRO A 91 -1.10 18.50 9.22
CA PRO A 91 -0.77 17.13 8.88
C PRO A 91 -1.39 16.70 7.55
N VAL A 92 -0.69 15.83 6.83
CA VAL A 92 -1.11 15.28 5.53
C VAL A 92 -1.09 13.77 5.58
N LEU A 93 -2.26 13.14 5.56
CA LEU A 93 -2.42 11.69 5.45
C LEU A 93 -2.73 11.33 4.00
N ILE A 94 -1.91 10.45 3.40
CA ILE A 94 -2.09 10.01 2.01
C ILE A 94 -2.47 8.54 2.01
N VAL A 95 -3.65 8.22 1.46
CA VAL A 95 -4.14 6.85 1.30
C VAL A 95 -4.86 6.74 -0.04
N PRO A 96 -4.69 5.65 -0.82
CA PRO A 96 -5.47 5.40 -2.02
C PRO A 96 -6.98 5.37 -1.70
N PHE A 97 -7.76 6.29 -2.27
CA PHE A 97 -9.21 6.38 -1.98
C PHE A 97 -9.97 5.16 -2.48
N SER A 98 -9.46 4.52 -3.52
CA SER A 98 -9.98 3.25 -3.98
C SER A 98 -9.91 2.16 -2.92
N CYS A 99 -8.81 2.06 -2.15
CA CYS A 99 -8.67 1.14 -1.03
C CYS A 99 -9.66 1.46 0.09
N LEU A 100 -9.82 2.74 0.45
CA LEU A 100 -10.81 3.16 1.45
C LEU A 100 -12.23 2.77 1.05
N ARG A 101 -12.58 2.95 -0.22
CA ARG A 101 -13.90 2.58 -0.78
C ARG A 101 -14.11 1.08 -0.77
N GLU A 102 -13.11 0.29 -1.16
CA GLU A 102 -13.19 -1.18 -1.14
C GLU A 102 -13.30 -1.74 0.28
N ALA A 103 -12.57 -1.14 1.21
CA ALA A 103 -12.65 -1.43 2.64
C ALA A 103 -13.97 -0.94 3.29
N ARG A 104 -14.78 -0.17 2.55
CA ARG A 104 -16.00 0.49 3.04
C ARG A 104 -15.75 1.33 4.29
N ILE A 105 -14.58 1.96 4.34
CA ILE A 105 -14.20 2.90 5.39
C ILE A 105 -14.96 4.20 5.19
N ASP A 106 -15.58 4.69 6.24
CA ASP A 106 -16.13 6.02 6.28
C ASP A 106 -15.00 7.03 6.49
N ARG A 107 -14.68 7.77 5.42
CA ARG A 107 -13.59 8.75 5.40
C ARG A 107 -13.75 9.82 6.48
N ASP A 108 -14.98 10.21 6.81
CA ASP A 108 -15.25 11.26 7.79
C ASP A 108 -14.97 10.81 9.24
N THR A 109 -14.71 9.52 9.45
CA THR A 109 -14.37 8.95 10.76
C THR A 109 -12.87 8.63 10.92
N ILE A 110 -12.07 8.88 9.89
CA ILE A 110 -10.62 8.65 9.95
C ILE A 110 -10.02 9.56 11.01
N THR A 111 -9.26 8.98 11.92
CA THR A 111 -8.45 9.65 12.93
C THR A 111 -7.00 9.22 12.75
N PRO A 112 -6.10 10.10 12.30
CA PRO A 112 -4.68 9.78 12.20
C PRO A 112 -4.08 9.43 13.57
N ILE A 113 -3.18 8.46 13.60
CA ILE A 113 -2.44 8.06 14.81
C ILE A 113 -0.96 8.31 14.61
N ASP A 114 -0.41 7.83 13.48
CA ASP A 114 0.97 8.06 13.08
C ASP A 114 1.04 8.22 11.56
N ILE A 115 1.78 9.21 11.10
CA ILE A 115 1.95 9.55 9.68
C ILE A 115 3.44 9.72 9.44
N GLN A 116 3.98 8.93 8.52
CA GLN A 116 5.35 9.10 8.05
C GLN A 116 5.36 10.01 6.82
N ASP A 117 6.47 10.72 6.66
CA ASP A 117 6.69 11.57 5.48
C ASP A 117 6.80 10.72 4.21
N GLU A 118 6.39 11.32 3.09
CA GLU A 118 6.74 10.78 1.78
C GLU A 118 8.24 10.90 1.50
N SER A 119 8.77 10.03 0.65
CA SER A 119 10.16 10.10 0.23
C SER A 119 10.29 9.98 -1.28
N PHE A 120 11.42 10.47 -1.81
CA PHE A 120 11.72 10.45 -3.23
C PHE A 120 13.07 9.76 -3.44
N GLU A 121 13.09 8.78 -4.34
CA GLU A 121 14.30 8.04 -4.71
C GLU A 121 14.67 8.40 -6.15
N THR A 122 15.88 8.91 -6.37
CA THR A 122 16.45 9.03 -7.71
C THR A 122 17.14 7.73 -8.06
N VAL A 123 16.62 7.03 -9.07
CA VAL A 123 17.22 5.80 -9.59
C VAL A 123 18.02 6.13 -10.83
N THR A 124 19.32 5.87 -10.77
CA THR A 124 20.24 6.02 -11.91
C THR A 124 20.27 4.72 -12.71
N HIS A 125 20.12 4.84 -14.03
CA HIS A 125 20.16 3.74 -14.97
C HIS A 125 21.32 3.90 -15.93
N TYR A 126 21.79 2.77 -16.45
CA TYR A 126 22.89 2.71 -17.41
C TYR A 126 22.52 1.83 -18.60
N ALA A 127 22.95 2.23 -19.79
CA ALA A 127 22.88 1.43 -21.01
C ALA A 127 24.21 1.52 -21.77
N HIS A 128 24.65 0.43 -22.39
CA HIS A 128 25.86 0.46 -23.23
C HIS A 128 25.58 1.00 -24.65
N GLU A 129 24.32 0.98 -25.07
CA GLU A 129 23.89 1.33 -26.43
C GLU A 129 22.68 2.25 -26.35
N TRP A 130 22.59 3.20 -27.29
CA TRP A 130 21.48 4.16 -27.35
C TRP A 130 20.12 3.46 -27.49
N ASP A 131 20.05 2.39 -28.27
CA ASP A 131 18.81 1.62 -28.50
C ASP A 131 18.30 0.91 -27.23
N SER A 132 19.14 0.79 -26.20
CA SER A 132 18.75 0.27 -24.88
C SER A 132 18.25 1.37 -23.94
N VAL A 133 18.35 2.65 -24.32
CA VAL A 133 17.76 3.76 -23.56
C VAL A 133 16.26 3.79 -23.88
N PRO A 134 15.38 3.74 -22.86
CA PRO A 134 13.94 3.86 -23.09
C PRO A 134 13.56 5.20 -23.74
N GLU A 135 12.55 5.20 -24.62
CA GLU A 135 12.11 6.40 -25.36
C GLU A 135 11.82 7.60 -24.44
N HIS A 136 11.14 7.36 -23.31
CA HIS A 136 10.84 8.40 -22.32
C HIS A 136 12.09 9.05 -21.70
N ALA A 137 13.25 8.39 -21.78
CA ALA A 137 14.51 8.86 -21.23
C ALA A 137 15.44 9.50 -22.28
N HIS A 138 15.12 9.41 -23.59
CA HIS A 138 15.98 9.93 -24.66
C HIS A 138 16.36 11.41 -24.47
N TYR A 139 15.43 12.24 -23.99
CA TYR A 139 15.69 13.66 -23.73
C TYR A 139 16.56 13.94 -22.50
N SER A 140 16.63 12.99 -21.56
CA SER A 140 17.37 13.11 -20.30
C SER A 140 18.67 12.30 -20.26
N ALA A 141 18.86 11.39 -21.22
CA ALA A 141 20.00 10.50 -21.24
C ALA A 141 21.27 11.25 -21.66
N ARG A 142 22.37 10.92 -20.99
CA ARG A 142 23.69 11.52 -21.21
C ARG A 142 24.72 10.45 -21.54
N LEU A 143 25.48 10.65 -22.61
CA LEU A 143 26.65 9.82 -22.92
C LEU A 143 27.80 10.13 -21.94
N LEU A 144 28.30 9.09 -21.29
CA LEU A 144 29.42 9.13 -20.35
C LEU A 144 30.77 8.92 -21.08
N PRO A 145 31.90 9.31 -20.47
CA PRO A 145 33.24 9.13 -21.06
C PRO A 145 33.61 7.67 -21.36
N ASP A 146 33.01 6.71 -20.66
CA ASP A 146 33.23 5.27 -20.86
C ASP A 146 32.37 4.66 -21.98
N GLY A 147 31.62 5.50 -22.70
CA GLY A 147 30.75 5.10 -23.80
C GLY A 147 29.35 4.63 -23.38
N ARG A 148 29.03 4.59 -22.07
CA ARG A 148 27.68 4.25 -21.59
C ARG A 148 26.76 5.47 -21.58
N TYR A 149 25.46 5.24 -21.68
CA TYR A 149 24.41 6.24 -21.47
C TYR A 149 23.88 6.15 -20.04
N GLU A 150 23.72 7.29 -19.39
CA GLU A 150 23.14 7.44 -18.05
C GLU A 150 21.84 8.24 -18.13
N TRP A 151 20.79 7.81 -17.42
CA TRP A 151 19.59 8.62 -17.20
C TRP A 151 19.02 8.37 -15.82
N HIS A 152 18.23 9.32 -15.32
CA HIS A 152 17.64 9.26 -13.99
C HIS A 152 16.12 9.10 -14.09
N THR A 153 15.56 8.23 -13.27
CA THR A 153 14.11 8.20 -13.02
C THR A 153 13.84 8.56 -11.57
N TYR A 154 12.73 9.23 -11.31
CA TYR A 154 12.29 9.54 -9.96
C TYR A 154 11.22 8.54 -9.55
N ARG A 155 11.39 7.95 -8.37
CA ARG A 155 10.36 7.14 -7.73
C ARG A 155 9.85 7.90 -6.52
N HIS A 156 8.54 8.02 -6.46
CA HIS A 156 7.82 8.56 -5.31
C HIS A 156 7.43 7.41 -4.39
N TRP A 157 7.71 7.57 -3.11
CA TRP A 157 7.20 6.71 -2.05
C TRP A 157 6.23 7.52 -1.21
N LEU A 158 4.94 7.20 -1.29
CA LEU A 158 3.96 7.64 -0.30
C LEU A 158 4.43 7.28 1.13
N GLY A 159 4.20 8.20 2.05
CA GLY A 159 4.38 7.94 3.47
C GLY A 159 3.45 6.84 3.98
N ALA A 160 3.95 6.04 4.91
CA ALA A 160 3.11 5.09 5.64
C ALA A 160 2.19 5.84 6.62
N SER A 161 0.98 5.33 6.82
CA SER A 161 0.03 5.89 7.78
C SER A 161 -0.66 4.82 8.59
N LEU A 162 -0.78 5.09 9.89
CA LEU A 162 -1.60 4.37 10.85
C LEU A 162 -2.76 5.29 11.24
N PHE A 163 -3.98 4.77 11.12
CA PHE A 163 -5.17 5.53 11.49
C PHE A 163 -6.25 4.61 12.05
N ARG A 164 -7.20 5.21 12.77
CA ARG A 164 -8.42 4.55 13.23
C ARG A 164 -9.59 5.05 12.41
N ALA A 165 -10.50 4.16 12.02
CA ALA A 165 -11.69 4.57 11.27
C ALA A 165 -12.87 3.62 11.51
N ALA A 166 -14.08 4.13 11.30
CA ALA A 166 -15.27 3.31 11.17
C ALA A 166 -15.40 2.77 9.74
N TYR A 167 -15.92 1.55 9.61
CA TYR A 167 -16.12 0.88 8.34
C TYR A 167 -17.31 -0.09 8.41
N THR A 168 -17.89 -0.38 7.25
CA THR A 168 -19.06 -1.26 7.16
C THR A 168 -18.63 -2.67 6.75
N VAL A 169 -18.92 -3.66 7.60
CA VAL A 169 -18.69 -5.08 7.32
C VAL A 169 -20.01 -5.82 7.10
N ARG A 170 -19.93 -6.94 6.37
CA ARG A 170 -21.04 -7.89 6.28
C ARG A 170 -20.72 -9.08 7.19
N GLU A 171 -21.62 -9.39 8.10
CA GLU A 171 -21.46 -10.48 9.07
C GLU A 171 -22.79 -11.21 9.25
N ALA A 172 -22.78 -12.52 9.02
CA ALA A 172 -23.99 -13.35 9.09
C ALA A 172 -25.13 -12.81 8.21
N GLY A 173 -24.78 -12.20 7.07
CA GLY A 173 -25.74 -11.59 6.14
C GLY A 173 -26.20 -10.18 6.49
N GLU A 174 -25.82 -9.62 7.64
CA GLU A 174 -26.17 -8.25 8.06
C GLU A 174 -25.03 -7.27 7.86
N TYR A 175 -25.35 -6.01 7.56
CA TYR A 175 -24.35 -4.94 7.54
C TYR A 175 -24.19 -4.35 8.94
N ARG A 176 -22.95 -4.26 9.42
CA ARG A 176 -22.60 -3.68 10.72
C ARG A 176 -21.48 -2.68 10.58
N THR A 177 -21.59 -1.58 11.32
CA THR A 177 -20.49 -0.62 11.47
C THR A 177 -19.56 -1.09 12.56
N ARG A 178 -18.26 -1.10 12.27
CA ARG A 178 -17.19 -1.39 13.22
C ARG A 178 -16.17 -0.27 13.19
N THR A 179 -15.35 -0.19 14.24
CA THR A 179 -14.19 0.70 14.28
C THR A 179 -12.94 -0.14 14.51
N ALA A 180 -11.92 0.08 13.69
CA ALA A 180 -10.65 -0.64 13.76
C ALA A 180 -9.46 0.28 13.47
N TYR A 181 -8.26 -0.21 13.77
CA TYR A 181 -7.02 0.39 13.30
C TYR A 181 -6.67 -0.15 11.92
N PHE A 182 -6.12 0.71 11.08
CA PHE A 182 -5.71 0.41 9.73
C PHE A 182 -4.29 0.86 9.50
N LEU A 183 -3.51 0.01 8.81
CA LEU A 183 -2.18 0.35 8.33
C LEU A 183 -2.23 0.48 6.81
N SER A 184 -1.71 1.60 6.32
CA SER A 184 -1.56 1.92 4.90
C SER A 184 -0.09 2.19 4.60
N ALA A 185 0.58 1.30 3.89
CA ALA A 185 2.04 1.36 3.71
C ALA A 185 2.52 0.55 2.49
N PHE A 186 3.80 0.66 2.16
CA PHE A 186 4.46 -0.23 1.20
C PHE A 186 4.91 -1.55 1.86
N ASP A 187 4.87 -2.65 1.12
CA ASP A 187 5.57 -3.89 1.50
C ASP A 187 7.06 -3.80 1.11
N GLU A 188 7.87 -3.27 2.03
CA GLU A 188 9.28 -2.94 1.80
C GLU A 188 10.18 -4.16 1.51
N GLN A 189 9.72 -5.39 1.78
CA GLN A 189 10.51 -6.59 1.50
C GLN A 189 10.45 -7.02 0.03
N GLU A 190 9.71 -6.29 -0.81
CA GLU A 190 9.59 -6.56 -2.23
C GLU A 190 10.46 -5.63 -3.10
N THR A 191 11.06 -6.19 -4.15
CA THR A 191 11.87 -5.41 -5.12
C THR A 191 11.11 -4.31 -5.87
N ARG A 192 9.77 -4.38 -5.88
CA ARG A 192 8.85 -3.31 -6.25
C ARG A 192 7.77 -3.30 -5.18
N PRO A 193 7.91 -2.50 -4.13
CA PRO A 193 6.98 -2.53 -3.01
C PRO A 193 5.57 -2.22 -3.48
N HIS A 194 4.64 -3.04 -3.02
CA HIS A 194 3.23 -2.85 -3.26
C HIS A 194 2.64 -2.05 -2.12
N TYR A 195 1.91 -1.01 -2.45
CA TYR A 195 1.17 -0.26 -1.46
C TYR A 195 -0.09 -1.03 -1.08
N PHE A 196 -0.30 -1.21 0.21
CA PHE A 196 -1.44 -1.94 0.78
C PHE A 196 -2.10 -1.12 1.88
N LEU A 197 -3.38 -1.40 2.09
CA LEU A 197 -4.19 -1.01 3.23
C LEU A 197 -4.65 -2.30 3.92
N CYS A 198 -4.58 -2.42 5.24
CA CYS A 198 -5.13 -3.57 5.95
C CYS A 198 -5.72 -3.20 7.30
N GLU A 199 -6.71 -3.97 7.73
CA GLU A 199 -7.20 -3.95 9.11
C GLU A 199 -6.17 -4.63 10.04
N LEU A 200 -5.90 -4.02 11.18
CA LEU A 200 -5.04 -4.61 12.21
C LEU A 200 -5.82 -5.62 13.09
N PRO A 201 -5.12 -6.56 13.74
CA PRO A 201 -5.77 -7.58 14.57
C PRO A 201 -6.65 -6.98 15.67
N HIS A 202 -7.74 -7.66 16.01
CA HIS A 202 -8.60 -7.22 17.09
C HIS A 202 -7.83 -7.12 18.42
N GLY A 203 -8.03 -6.02 19.16
CA GLY A 203 -7.31 -5.73 20.39
C GLY A 203 -5.92 -5.09 20.19
N ALA A 204 -5.42 -5.00 18.95
CA ALA A 204 -4.24 -4.19 18.67
C ALA A 204 -4.58 -2.70 18.86
N ALA A 205 -3.69 -1.97 19.54
CA ALA A 205 -3.76 -0.52 19.72
C ALA A 205 -2.36 0.09 19.53
N PRO A 206 -1.76 -0.05 18.33
CA PRO A 206 -0.42 0.48 18.10
C PRO A 206 -0.43 2.00 18.14
N ALA A 207 0.67 2.57 18.64
CA ALA A 207 0.90 4.01 18.68
C ALA A 207 1.77 4.51 17.51
N SER A 208 2.33 3.60 16.71
CA SER A 208 3.18 3.94 15.56
C SER A 208 3.01 2.97 14.40
N VAL A 209 3.41 3.39 13.20
CA VAL A 209 3.51 2.53 12.00
C VAL A 209 4.39 1.31 12.28
N GLY A 210 5.49 1.47 13.02
CA GLY A 210 6.37 0.36 13.41
C GLY A 210 5.64 -0.68 14.27
N GLU A 211 4.92 -0.22 15.30
CA GLU A 211 4.09 -1.10 16.14
C GLU A 211 2.95 -1.76 15.36
N ALA A 212 2.40 -1.08 14.34
CA ALA A 212 1.40 -1.66 13.46
C ALA A 212 1.96 -2.80 12.62
N PHE A 213 3.17 -2.65 12.04
CA PHE A 213 3.85 -3.76 11.37
C PHE A 213 4.17 -4.91 12.34
N GLU A 214 4.55 -4.62 13.58
CA GLU A 214 4.76 -5.64 14.61
C GLU A 214 3.47 -6.36 15.02
N ALA A 215 2.33 -5.66 15.02
CA ALA A 215 1.02 -6.27 15.28
C ALA A 215 0.65 -7.29 14.20
N LEU A 216 1.10 -7.09 12.95
CA LEU A 216 0.86 -8.00 11.82
C LEU A 216 1.66 -9.31 11.89
N LYS A 217 2.71 -9.39 12.71
CA LYS A 217 3.55 -10.58 12.82
C LYS A 217 2.91 -11.63 13.72
N PRO A 218 2.72 -12.88 13.26
CA PRO A 218 2.27 -13.97 14.11
C PRO A 218 3.37 -14.37 15.13
N PRO A 219 3.01 -15.06 16.23
CA PRO A 219 3.95 -15.42 17.29
C PRO A 219 5.19 -16.20 16.81
N GLU A 220 5.06 -17.01 15.77
CA GLU A 220 6.18 -17.72 15.14
C GLU A 220 7.22 -16.80 14.52
N VAL A 221 6.80 -15.72 13.86
CA VAL A 221 7.71 -14.77 13.23
C VAL A 221 8.46 -13.98 14.31
N LYS A 222 7.74 -13.50 15.33
CA LYS A 222 8.35 -12.77 16.46
C LYS A 222 9.42 -13.59 17.18
N ARG A 223 9.14 -14.88 17.42
CA ARG A 223 10.12 -15.81 18.01
C ARG A 223 11.34 -15.98 17.12
N ALA A 224 11.14 -16.23 15.83
CA ALA A 224 12.25 -16.40 14.89
C ALA A 224 13.14 -15.16 14.80
N GLU A 225 12.56 -13.97 14.76
CA GLU A 225 13.33 -12.71 14.76
C GLU A 225 14.08 -12.48 16.08
N THR A 226 13.47 -12.83 17.22
CA THR A 226 14.14 -12.82 18.53
C THR A 226 15.36 -13.75 18.55
N ASP A 227 15.28 -14.88 17.86
CA ASP A 227 16.37 -15.83 17.68
C ASP A 227 17.41 -15.38 16.61
N GLY A 228 17.27 -14.17 16.07
CA GLY A 228 18.17 -13.60 15.07
C GLY A 228 17.95 -14.13 13.65
N LEU A 229 16.83 -14.79 13.39
CA LEU A 229 16.49 -15.31 12.06
C LEU A 229 15.76 -14.25 11.23
N THR A 230 16.18 -14.08 9.98
CA THR A 230 15.48 -13.22 9.03
C THR A 230 14.32 -13.96 8.39
N CYS A 231 13.09 -13.51 8.66
CA CYS A 231 11.89 -14.00 8.00
C CYS A 231 11.63 -13.23 6.69
N THR A 232 11.27 -13.94 5.63
CA THR A 232 10.83 -13.29 4.37
C THR A 232 9.33 -13.06 4.42
N ARG A 233 8.87 -11.87 4.03
CA ARG A 233 7.45 -11.51 3.89
C ARG A 233 7.12 -11.25 2.43
N GLN A 234 5.89 -11.61 2.04
CA GLN A 234 5.27 -11.18 0.80
C GLN A 234 3.77 -11.07 1.03
N GLY A 235 3.24 -9.84 1.04
CA GLY A 235 1.83 -9.57 1.32
C GLY A 235 1.41 -10.08 2.69
N ASP A 236 0.53 -11.09 2.69
CA ASP A 236 -0.03 -11.73 3.89
C ASP A 236 0.67 -13.04 4.30
N VAL A 237 1.78 -13.39 3.66
CA VAL A 237 2.56 -14.59 3.94
C VAL A 237 3.93 -14.24 4.52
N PHE A 238 4.29 -14.92 5.62
CA PHE A 238 5.66 -14.98 6.13
C PHE A 238 6.26 -16.37 5.89
N ALA A 239 7.52 -16.40 5.50
CA ALA A 239 8.35 -17.58 5.39
C ALA A 239 9.41 -17.56 6.50
N VAL A 240 9.20 -18.40 7.52
CA VAL A 240 10.07 -18.53 8.69
C VAL A 240 11.10 -19.64 8.41
N PRO A 241 12.42 -19.36 8.37
CA PRO A 241 13.41 -20.37 8.05
C PRO A 241 13.44 -21.50 9.09
N THR A 242 13.71 -22.72 8.63
CA THR A 242 13.80 -23.91 9.49
C THR A 242 15.14 -24.60 9.31
N THR A 243 15.54 -25.41 10.30
CA THR A 243 16.71 -26.30 10.22
C THR A 243 16.38 -27.66 9.59
N LEU A 244 15.14 -27.85 9.11
CA LEU A 244 14.68 -29.13 8.60
C LEU A 244 15.33 -29.47 7.25
N THR A 245 15.90 -30.66 7.17
CA THR A 245 16.35 -31.24 5.91
C THR A 245 15.16 -31.69 5.06
N THR A 246 15.38 -31.82 3.75
CA THR A 246 14.38 -32.37 2.82
C THR A 246 13.88 -33.76 3.26
N ARG A 247 14.76 -34.58 3.86
CA ARG A 247 14.40 -35.90 4.37
C ARG A 247 13.47 -35.80 5.57
N GLN A 248 13.71 -34.87 6.49
CA GLN A 248 12.82 -34.64 7.64
C GLN A 248 11.46 -34.11 7.18
N VAL A 249 11.41 -33.11 6.30
CA VAL A 249 10.14 -32.61 5.75
C VAL A 249 9.35 -33.72 5.04
N SER A 250 10.03 -34.60 4.30
CA SER A 250 9.38 -35.74 3.62
C SER A 250 8.86 -36.81 4.57
N ARG A 251 9.33 -36.87 5.82
CA ARG A 251 8.76 -37.75 6.86
C ARG A 251 7.54 -37.12 7.52
N LEU A 252 7.48 -35.79 7.58
CA LEU A 252 6.38 -35.05 8.20
C LEU A 252 5.18 -34.89 7.24
N ALA A 253 5.44 -34.77 5.94
CA ALA A 253 4.42 -34.53 4.93
C ALA A 253 4.23 -35.75 4.03
N HIS A 254 2.98 -36.15 3.80
CA HIS A 254 2.63 -37.28 2.92
C HIS A 254 3.08 -37.07 1.46
N LYS A 255 3.09 -35.82 0.98
CA LYS A 255 3.43 -35.50 -0.42
C LYS A 255 4.05 -34.12 -0.55
N ARG A 256 5.09 -34.04 -1.38
CA ARG A 256 5.66 -32.77 -1.86
C ARG A 256 5.06 -32.42 -3.22
N GLN A 257 4.71 -31.15 -3.39
CA GLN A 257 4.08 -30.62 -4.58
C GLN A 257 4.87 -29.42 -5.10
N ARG A 258 4.77 -29.11 -6.39
CA ARG A 258 5.47 -27.97 -7.00
C ARG A 258 4.48 -26.98 -7.57
N GLY A 259 4.71 -25.70 -7.34
CA GLY A 259 3.90 -24.61 -7.92
C GLY A 259 2.45 -24.61 -7.45
N VAL A 260 2.16 -25.14 -6.26
CA VAL A 260 0.81 -25.20 -5.71
C VAL A 260 0.54 -24.04 -4.77
N HIS A 261 -0.74 -23.73 -4.58
CA HIS A 261 -1.18 -22.69 -3.67
C HIS A 261 -0.83 -23.03 -2.22
N VAL A 262 -0.45 -22.02 -1.44
CA VAL A 262 -0.07 -22.15 -0.03
C VAL A 262 -1.07 -21.43 0.85
N LEU A 263 -1.36 -21.99 2.02
CA LEU A 263 -2.22 -21.41 3.06
C LEU A 263 -3.64 -21.01 2.58
N HIS A 264 -4.12 -21.61 1.48
CA HIS A 264 -5.38 -21.24 0.80
C HIS A 264 -5.42 -19.79 0.33
N LEU A 265 -4.25 -19.20 0.06
CA LEU A 265 -4.11 -17.81 -0.37
C LEU A 265 -3.82 -17.72 -1.87
N SER A 266 -3.82 -16.48 -2.35
CA SER A 266 -3.34 -16.07 -3.68
C SER A 266 -1.81 -16.23 -3.83
N HIS A 267 -1.16 -17.15 -3.12
CA HIS A 267 0.28 -17.37 -3.18
C HIS A 267 0.58 -18.82 -3.56
N THR A 268 1.63 -19.01 -4.36
CA THR A 268 2.22 -20.32 -4.70
C THR A 268 3.69 -20.34 -4.34
N ALA A 269 4.25 -21.53 -4.12
CA ALA A 269 5.69 -21.69 -3.93
C ALA A 269 6.28 -22.75 -4.86
N THR A 270 7.59 -22.65 -5.12
CA THR A 270 8.30 -23.59 -6.01
C THR A 270 8.17 -25.05 -5.55
N GLU A 271 8.34 -25.30 -4.25
CA GLU A 271 8.12 -26.61 -3.65
C GLU A 271 7.41 -26.44 -2.32
N VAL A 272 6.35 -27.22 -2.10
CA VAL A 272 5.45 -27.16 -0.94
C VAL A 272 5.31 -28.56 -0.35
N ALA A 273 5.30 -28.64 0.97
CA ALA A 273 5.00 -29.83 1.74
C ALA A 273 3.98 -29.46 2.82
N VAL A 274 2.84 -30.13 2.85
CA VAL A 274 1.80 -29.93 3.87
C VAL A 274 1.75 -31.18 4.73
N THR A 275 1.90 -30.99 6.04
CA THR A 275 1.83 -32.06 7.05
C THR A 275 0.39 -32.35 7.44
N ASP A 276 0.18 -33.44 8.17
CA ASP A 276 -1.16 -33.94 8.54
C ASP A 276 -1.91 -32.95 9.45
N ASP A 277 -1.19 -32.15 10.22
CA ASP A 277 -1.72 -31.07 11.07
C ASP A 277 -1.98 -29.75 10.30
N GLY A 278 -1.77 -29.75 8.98
CA GLY A 278 -1.95 -28.58 8.13
C GLY A 278 -0.75 -27.61 8.08
N THR A 279 0.34 -27.89 8.81
CA THR A 279 1.55 -27.06 8.74
C THR A 279 2.11 -27.08 7.32
N THR A 280 2.27 -25.89 6.74
CA THR A 280 2.79 -25.72 5.38
C THR A 280 4.28 -25.36 5.44
N TYR A 281 5.11 -26.19 4.80
CA TYR A 281 6.51 -25.88 4.54
C TYR A 281 6.71 -25.58 3.06
N ALA A 282 7.58 -24.63 2.75
CA ALA A 282 7.94 -24.32 1.37
C ALA A 282 9.41 -23.95 1.22
N ARG A 283 9.91 -24.02 -0.02
CA ARG A 283 11.21 -23.46 -0.40
C ARG A 283 11.23 -22.97 -1.84
N GLY A 284 12.29 -22.25 -2.19
CA GLY A 284 12.49 -21.72 -3.52
C GLY A 284 11.96 -20.29 -3.64
N ILE A 285 10.93 -20.11 -4.47
CA ILE A 285 10.39 -18.79 -4.83
C ILE A 285 8.91 -18.77 -4.46
N LEU A 286 8.52 -17.78 -3.67
CA LEU A 286 7.14 -17.42 -3.38
C LEU A 286 6.62 -16.50 -4.49
N ARG A 287 5.39 -16.73 -4.93
CA ARG A 287 4.80 -16.08 -6.11
C ARG A 287 3.35 -15.76 -5.81
N HIS A 288 2.95 -14.51 -5.97
CA HIS A 288 1.54 -14.18 -6.01
C HIS A 288 0.90 -14.74 -7.29
N ALA A 289 -0.20 -15.45 -7.13
CA ALA A 289 -0.98 -16.14 -8.13
C ALA A 289 -2.45 -16.08 -7.68
N PRO A 290 -3.15 -14.96 -7.90
CA PRO A 290 -4.55 -14.84 -7.51
C PRO A 290 -5.42 -15.86 -8.29
N PRO A 291 -6.40 -16.50 -7.63
CA PRO A 291 -7.33 -17.40 -8.33
C PRO A 291 -8.25 -16.61 -9.27
N GLY A 292 -8.52 -17.16 -10.45
CA GLY A 292 -9.46 -16.62 -11.42
C GLY A 292 -8.84 -16.08 -12.72
N HIS A 293 -9.60 -16.16 -13.81
CA HIS A 293 -9.15 -15.69 -15.13
C HIS A 293 -9.06 -14.15 -15.15
N GLY A 294 -7.85 -13.62 -15.34
CA GLY A 294 -7.62 -12.21 -15.68
C GLY A 294 -7.01 -11.34 -14.59
N ARG A 295 -6.92 -11.80 -13.32
CA ARG A 295 -6.12 -11.08 -12.31
C ARG A 295 -4.63 -11.32 -12.54
N GLN A 296 -3.88 -10.24 -12.72
CA GLN A 296 -2.44 -10.31 -12.82
C GLN A 296 -1.82 -10.49 -11.42
N PRO A 297 -0.68 -11.22 -11.30
CA PRO A 297 0.13 -11.19 -10.10
C PRO A 297 0.45 -9.74 -9.70
N GLU A 298 -0.05 -9.34 -8.55
CA GLU A 298 0.32 -8.06 -7.95
C GLU A 298 1.80 -8.08 -7.57
N HIS A 299 2.23 -9.01 -6.72
CA HIS A 299 3.59 -9.08 -6.23
C HIS A 299 4.60 -9.72 -7.20
N LYS A 300 5.86 -9.27 -7.13
CA LYS A 300 6.97 -9.95 -7.83
C LYS A 300 7.32 -11.27 -7.16
N ARG A 301 7.99 -12.14 -7.92
CA ARG A 301 8.55 -13.40 -7.39
C ARG A 301 9.59 -13.12 -6.31
N GLN A 302 9.37 -13.61 -5.09
CA GLN A 302 10.26 -13.38 -3.95
C GLN A 302 11.02 -14.68 -3.60
N PRO A 303 12.36 -14.68 -3.60
CA PRO A 303 13.11 -15.82 -3.10
C PRO A 303 12.95 -15.95 -1.58
N MET A 304 12.72 -17.17 -1.10
CA MET A 304 12.77 -17.47 0.33
C MET A 304 14.20 -17.85 0.71
N GLY A 305 14.90 -16.96 1.41
CA GLY A 305 16.31 -17.15 1.80
C GLY A 305 17.21 -17.54 0.62
N ASP A 306 17.97 -18.63 0.78
CA ASP A 306 18.88 -19.18 -0.23
C ASP A 306 18.18 -20.05 -1.30
N ARG A 307 16.84 -20.07 -1.33
CA ARG A 307 15.97 -20.91 -2.18
C ARG A 307 16.05 -22.42 -1.90
N LYS A 308 16.96 -22.88 -1.05
CA LYS A 308 17.18 -24.31 -0.75
C LYS A 308 16.63 -24.69 0.63
N THR A 309 16.73 -23.77 1.58
CA THR A 309 16.26 -23.89 2.96
C THR A 309 14.74 -24.03 2.98
N TRP A 310 14.24 -24.98 3.77
CA TRP A 310 12.81 -25.11 4.03
C TRP A 310 12.37 -24.05 5.02
N HIS A 311 11.27 -23.37 4.70
CA HIS A 311 10.64 -22.37 5.53
C HIS A 311 9.27 -22.88 5.95
N ARG A 312 8.87 -22.63 7.20
CA ARG A 312 7.47 -22.76 7.62
C ARG A 312 6.73 -21.53 7.13
N LEU A 313 5.67 -21.72 6.37
CA LEU A 313 4.80 -20.64 5.93
C LEU A 313 3.73 -20.38 6.97
N VAL A 314 3.56 -19.12 7.33
CA VAL A 314 2.51 -18.67 8.25
C VAL A 314 1.81 -17.44 7.68
N LYS A 315 0.50 -17.35 7.89
CA LYS A 315 -0.28 -16.17 7.52
C LYS A 315 0.00 -15.07 8.53
N ASN A 316 -0.03 -13.81 8.09
CA ASN A 316 -0.04 -12.67 9.00
C ASN A 316 -1.31 -12.66 9.87
N THR A 317 -1.38 -11.74 10.82
CA THR A 317 -2.49 -11.67 11.77
C THR A 317 -3.67 -10.84 11.29
N VAL A 318 -3.70 -10.42 10.02
CA VAL A 318 -4.81 -9.63 9.44
C VAL A 318 -6.12 -10.39 9.64
N PRO A 319 -7.17 -9.72 10.17
CA PRO A 319 -8.48 -10.35 10.33
C PRO A 319 -9.04 -10.89 9.01
N LEU A 320 -9.81 -11.97 9.11
CA LEU A 320 -10.50 -12.55 7.96
C LEU A 320 -11.95 -12.07 7.90
N ASP A 321 -12.51 -11.98 6.71
CA ASP A 321 -13.95 -11.80 6.52
C ASP A 321 -14.73 -13.12 6.66
N GLU A 322 -16.05 -13.07 6.48
CA GLU A 322 -16.93 -14.26 6.57
C GLU A 322 -16.64 -15.34 5.50
N ARG A 323 -15.83 -15.03 4.48
CA ARG A 323 -15.40 -15.93 3.41
C ARG A 323 -14.01 -16.50 3.65
N GLY A 324 -13.31 -16.05 4.69
CA GLY A 324 -11.92 -16.41 4.97
C GLY A 324 -10.90 -15.56 4.23
N ASP A 325 -11.35 -14.52 3.50
CA ASP A 325 -10.46 -13.61 2.78
C ASP A 325 -9.82 -12.62 3.76
N SER A 326 -8.54 -12.30 3.55
CA SER A 326 -7.83 -11.31 4.37
C SER A 326 -8.48 -9.93 4.19
N ARG A 327 -8.71 -9.19 5.28
CA ARG A 327 -9.14 -7.78 5.25
C ARG A 327 -7.96 -6.85 4.94
N ALA A 328 -7.44 -7.03 3.74
CA ALA A 328 -6.36 -6.26 3.15
C ALA A 328 -6.71 -5.92 1.69
N TRP A 329 -6.35 -4.72 1.28
CA TRP A 329 -6.67 -4.13 -0.02
C TRP A 329 -5.38 -3.56 -0.59
N SER A 330 -5.03 -3.97 -1.80
CA SER A 330 -3.79 -3.60 -2.46
C SER A 330 -4.08 -2.88 -3.77
N ARG A 331 -3.16 -1.99 -4.17
CA ARG A 331 -3.14 -1.43 -5.52
C ARG A 331 -1.79 -1.75 -6.15
N GLY A 332 -1.78 -2.75 -7.03
CA GLY A 332 -0.61 -3.06 -7.85
C GLY A 332 -0.34 -1.92 -8.84
N GLY A 333 0.81 -1.25 -8.70
CA GLY A 333 1.33 -0.29 -9.67
C GLY A 333 0.45 0.94 -9.98
N ASN A 334 -0.57 1.21 -9.16
CA ASN A 334 -1.50 2.34 -9.28
C ASN A 334 -1.50 3.18 -8.00
N VAL A 335 -0.31 3.36 -7.43
CA VAL A 335 -0.07 4.31 -6.35
C VAL A 335 1.03 5.25 -6.82
N ASP A 336 0.76 6.56 -6.69
CA ASP A 336 1.51 7.68 -7.29
C ASP A 336 3.00 7.69 -6.90
#